data_AF-A0A0E3M5T2-F1
#
_entry.id   AF-A0A0E3M5T2-F1
#
_cell.length_a   1.000
_cell.length_b   1.000
_cell.length_c   1.000
_cell.angle_alpha   90.00
_cell.angle_beta   90.00
_cell.angle_gamma   90.00
#
_symmetry.space_group_name_H-M   'P 1'
#
loop_
_entity.id
_entity.type
_entity.pdbx_description
1 polymer ?
#
loop_
_entity_poly.entity_id
_entity_poly.type
_entity_poly.pdbx_seq_one_letter_code
_entity_poly.pdbx_strand_id
1 'polypeptide(L)'
;MNLMILNKNEKLGCDNINSSFKDLFKKLKEEVNELEKEVEKEDKVNMAAETLDVIQMCIALLLKLFMSGINIENSVHKHNKKLTNRNWKPRAIIKISIK
;
A
#
# COMPACT_ATOMS: atom_id res chain seq x y z
N MET A 1 4.78 -15.04 0.98
CA MET A 1 4.37 -14.20 -0.17
C MET A 1 5.35 -13.06 -0.26
N ASN A 2 5.88 -12.78 -1.45
CA ASN A 2 6.79 -11.66 -1.68
C ASN A 2 6.06 -10.64 -2.55
N LEU A 3 5.95 -9.39 -2.10
CA LEU A 3 5.44 -8.29 -2.91
C LEU A 3 6.64 -7.56 -3.53
N MET A 4 6.54 -7.23 -4.81
CA MET A 4 7.61 -6.54 -5.52
C MET A 4 7.61 -5.07 -5.17
N ILE A 5 8.79 -4.48 -4.99
CA ILE A 5 8.92 -3.03 -4.95
C ILE A 5 9.14 -2.55 -6.38
N LEU A 6 8.11 -1.94 -6.96
CA LEU A 6 8.09 -1.54 -8.36
C LEU A 6 8.70 -0.14 -8.50
N ASN A 7 9.73 -0.02 -9.35
CA ASN A 7 10.40 1.24 -9.63
C ASN A 7 9.66 2.04 -10.74
N LYS A 8 9.62 1.50 -11.96
CA LYS A 8 8.97 2.13 -13.11
C LYS A 8 8.12 1.13 -13.89
N ASN A 9 7.06 1.62 -14.51
CA ASN A 9 6.28 0.93 -15.52
C ASN A 9 6.31 1.75 -16.81
N GLU A 10 7.11 1.31 -17.79
CA GLU A 10 7.31 2.02 -19.05
C GLU A 10 6.06 2.02 -19.93
N LYS A 11 5.24 0.96 -19.86
CA LYS A 11 4.00 0.83 -20.64
C LYS A 11 2.92 1.80 -20.16
N LEU A 12 2.85 2.03 -18.85
CA LEU A 12 1.88 2.92 -18.23
C LEU A 12 2.44 4.32 -17.95
N GLY A 13 3.70 4.59 -18.33
CA GLY A 13 4.37 5.86 -18.08
C GLY A 13 4.49 6.22 -16.58
N CYS A 14 4.47 5.23 -15.70
CA CYS A 14 4.51 5.44 -14.25
C CYS A 14 5.93 5.28 -13.72
N ASP A 15 6.38 6.22 -12.90
CA ASP A 15 7.68 6.14 -12.22
C ASP A 15 7.44 6.32 -10.72
N ASN A 16 7.39 5.24 -9.96
CA ASN A 16 7.01 5.27 -8.55
C ASN A 16 8.03 6.02 -7.68
N ILE A 17 9.26 6.16 -8.16
CA ILE A 17 10.33 6.86 -7.44
C ILE A 17 10.25 8.37 -7.71
N ASN A 18 10.16 8.75 -8.99
CA ASN A 18 10.19 10.14 -9.41
C ASN A 18 8.81 10.82 -9.36
N SER A 19 7.71 10.06 -9.41
CA SER A 19 6.34 10.59 -9.28
C SER A 19 6.16 11.34 -7.97
N SER A 20 5.41 12.44 -7.99
CA SER A 20 5.13 13.18 -6.77
C SER A 20 4.20 12.39 -5.83
N PHE A 21 4.14 12.78 -4.55
CA PHE A 21 3.13 12.22 -3.63
C PHE A 21 1.70 12.41 -4.15
N LYS A 22 1.42 13.50 -4.88
CA LYS A 22 0.10 13.75 -5.46
C LYS A 22 -0.23 12.76 -6.57
N ASP A 23 0.74 12.43 -7.41
CA ASP A 23 0.55 11.47 -8.51
C ASP A 23 0.33 10.06 -7.97
N LEU A 24 1.16 9.64 -7.00
CA LEU A 24 0.99 8.36 -6.32
C LEU A 24 -0.36 8.25 -5.61
N PHE A 25 -0.82 9.34 -4.97
CA PHE A 25 -2.12 9.37 -4.31
C PHE A 25 -3.28 9.36 -5.32
N LYS A 26 -3.12 9.98 -6.49
CA LYS A 26 -4.10 9.87 -7.58
C LYS A 26 -4.23 8.42 -8.05
N LYS A 27 -3.10 7.72 -8.23
CA LYS A 27 -3.10 6.30 -8.57
C LYS A 27 -3.72 5.42 -7.48
N LEU A 28 -3.38 5.65 -6.21
CA LEU A 28 -4.04 4.97 -5.09
C LEU A 28 -5.58 5.13 -5.13
N LYS A 29 -6.08 6.32 -5.48
CA LYS A 29 -7.53 6.53 -5.65
C LYS A 29 -8.12 5.75 -6.82
N GLU A 30 -7.39 5.62 -7.92
CA GLU A 30 -7.81 4.80 -9.06
C GLU A 30 -7.97 3.34 -8.60
N GLU A 31 -6.96 2.74 -7.94
CA GLU A 31 -7.03 1.36 -7.43
C GLU A 31 -8.15 1.17 -6.40
N VAL A 32 -8.39 2.15 -5.52
CA VAL A 32 -9.49 2.07 -4.54
C VAL A 32 -10.86 2.07 -5.23
N ASN A 33 -11.03 2.85 -6.30
CA ASN A 33 -12.27 2.86 -7.06
C ASN A 33 -12.47 1.55 -7.85
N GLU A 34 -11.40 0.90 -8.30
CA GLU A 34 -11.47 -0.41 -8.94
C GLU A 34 -11.86 -1.49 -7.91
N LEU A 35 -11.24 -1.48 -6.73
CA LEU A 35 -11.64 -2.33 -5.62
C LEU A 35 -13.11 -2.13 -5.22
N GLU A 36 -13.59 -0.89 -5.14
CA GLU A 36 -15.00 -0.59 -4.82
C GLU A 36 -15.96 -1.26 -5.81
N LYS A 37 -15.69 -1.17 -7.11
CA LYS A 37 -16.51 -1.82 -8.15
C LYS A 37 -16.53 -3.34 -8.00
N GLU A 38 -15.40 -3.96 -7.67
CA GLU A 38 -15.35 -5.42 -7.51
C GLU A 38 -16.03 -5.89 -6.23
N VAL A 39 -16.00 -5.08 -5.17
CA VAL A 39 -16.81 -5.30 -3.95
C VAL A 39 -18.30 -5.24 -4.27
N GLU A 40 -18.74 -4.24 -5.03
CA GLU A 40 -20.15 -4.12 -5.45
C GLU A 40 -20.62 -5.29 -6.33
N LYS A 41 -19.74 -5.84 -7.16
CA LYS A 41 -20.02 -7.02 -8.00
C LYS A 41 -19.96 -8.35 -7.23
N GLU A 42 -19.52 -8.34 -5.97
CA GLU A 42 -19.21 -9.53 -5.18
C GLU A 42 -18.19 -10.50 -5.84
N ASP A 43 -17.35 -10.01 -6.76
CA ASP A 43 -16.32 -10.82 -7.44
C ASP A 43 -15.08 -10.97 -6.56
N LYS A 44 -15.00 -12.08 -5.82
CA LYS A 44 -13.92 -12.34 -4.85
C LYS A 44 -12.54 -12.45 -5.49
N VAL A 45 -12.46 -12.90 -6.75
CA VAL A 45 -11.18 -13.08 -7.43
C VAL A 45 -10.61 -11.72 -7.79
N ASN A 46 -11.43 -10.86 -8.40
CA ASN A 46 -10.99 -9.51 -8.74
C ASN A 46 -10.83 -8.65 -7.49
N MET A 47 -11.70 -8.78 -6.48
CA MET A 47 -11.48 -8.13 -5.18
C MET A 47 -10.10 -8.42 -4.60
N ALA A 48 -9.61 -9.65 -4.71
CA ALA A 48 -8.28 -10.00 -4.24
C ALA A 48 -7.18 -9.32 -5.07
N ALA A 49 -7.35 -9.23 -6.40
CA ALA A 49 -6.43 -8.52 -7.28
C ALA A 49 -6.39 -7.01 -6.95
N GLU A 50 -7.54 -6.35 -6.94
CA GLU A 50 -7.63 -4.91 -6.67
C GLU A 50 -7.17 -4.56 -5.25
N THR A 51 -7.38 -5.45 -4.27
CA THR A 51 -6.83 -5.28 -2.92
C THR A 51 -5.29 -5.30 -2.94
N LEU A 52 -4.68 -6.17 -3.75
CA LEU A 52 -3.22 -6.22 -3.88
C LEU A 52 -2.68 -4.97 -4.58
N ASP A 53 -3.40 -4.41 -5.56
CA ASP A 53 -3.02 -3.18 -6.24
C ASP A 53 -3.08 -1.96 -5.28
N VAL A 54 -4.12 -1.88 -4.44
CA VAL A 54 -4.18 -0.89 -3.34
C VAL A 54 -2.99 -1.04 -2.37
N ILE A 55 -2.65 -2.26 -1.97
CA ILE A 55 -1.49 -2.53 -1.11
C ILE A 55 -0.20 -2.10 -1.81
N GLN A 56 -0.06 -2.39 -3.11
CA GLN A 56 1.12 -2.04 -3.91
C GLN A 56 1.34 -0.52 -3.95
N MET A 57 0.27 0.26 -4.12
CA MET A 57 0.34 1.72 -4.08
C MET A 57 0.64 2.26 -2.68
N CYS A 58 0.13 1.62 -1.61
CA CYS A 58 0.51 1.96 -0.24
C CYS A 58 2.01 1.70 0.02
N ILE A 59 2.56 0.60 -0.50
CA ILE A 59 3.99 0.28 -0.41
C ILE A 59 4.81 1.33 -1.16
N ALA A 60 4.39 1.76 -2.36
CA ALA A 60 5.06 2.82 -3.11
C ALA A 60 5.13 4.15 -2.32
N LEU A 61 4.04 4.53 -1.65
CA LEU A 61 4.01 5.71 -0.79
C LEU A 61 4.95 5.58 0.43
N LEU A 62 4.94 4.42 1.10
CA LEU A 62 5.82 4.16 2.24
C LEU A 62 7.29 4.18 1.83
N LEU A 63 7.63 3.63 0.65
CA LEU A 63 8.99 3.69 0.11
C LEU A 63 9.41 5.14 -0.16
N LYS A 64 8.55 5.95 -0.78
CA LYS A 64 8.86 7.36 -1.04
C LYS A 64 9.07 8.16 0.25
N LEU A 65 8.26 7.89 1.29
CA LEU A 65 8.45 8.46 2.62
C LEU A 65 9.78 8.02 3.24
N PHE A 66 10.12 6.74 3.14
CA PHE A 66 11.41 6.21 3.58
C PHE A 66 12.59 6.90 2.88
N MET A 67 12.52 7.04 1.56
CA MET A 67 13.52 7.77 0.76
C MET A 67 13.61 9.26 1.13
N SER A 68 12.54 9.82 1.69
CA SER A 68 12.51 11.20 2.22
C SER A 68 13.01 11.30 3.67
N GLY A 69 13.60 10.22 4.23
CA GLY A 69 14.18 10.18 5.57
C GLY A 69 13.21 9.80 6.69
N ILE A 70 11.98 9.41 6.37
CA ILE A 70 11.00 9.00 7.39
C ILE A 70 11.32 7.59 7.90
N ASN A 71 11.43 7.44 9.22
CA ASN A 71 11.56 6.12 9.86
C ASN A 71 10.21 5.38 9.83
N ILE A 72 10.06 4.45 8.88
CA ILE A 72 8.85 3.66 8.69
C ILE A 72 8.63 2.68 9.85
N GLU A 73 9.69 2.08 10.41
CA GLU A 73 9.58 1.15 11.54
C GLU A 73 8.97 1.84 12.78
N ASN A 74 9.45 3.03 13.11
CA ASN A 74 8.87 3.85 14.18
C ASN A 74 7.41 4.25 13.87
N SER A 75 7.10 4.52 12.60
CA SER A 75 5.73 4.85 12.17
C SER A 75 4.78 3.65 12.35
N VAL A 76 5.22 2.45 12.01
CA VAL A 76 4.49 1.19 12.27
C VAL A 76 4.33 0.94 13.77
N HIS A 77 5.38 1.15 14.56
CA HIS A 77 5.30 1.00 16.01
C HIS A 77 4.25 1.94 16.63
N LYS A 78 4.27 3.23 16.25
CA LYS A 78 3.28 4.22 16.68
C LYS A 78 1.86 3.85 16.24
N HIS A 79 1.70 3.34 15.02
CA HIS A 79 0.41 2.87 14.51
C HIS A 79 -0.13 1.70 15.33
N ASN A 80 0.68 0.67 15.57
CA ASN A 80 0.27 -0.50 16.36
C ASN A 80 -0.07 -0.11 17.80
N LYS A 81 0.72 0.77 18.44
CA LYS A 81 0.42 1.29 19.77
C LYS A 81 -0.92 2.04 19.82
N LYS A 82 -1.24 2.81 18.77
CA LYS A 82 -2.55 3.47 18.64
C LYS A 82 -3.70 2.45 18.56
N LEU A 83 -3.52 1.34 17.85
CA LEU A 83 -4.54 0.28 17.77
C LEU A 83 -4.74 -0.42 19.12
N THR A 84 -3.66 -0.79 19.81
CA THR A 84 -3.75 -1.43 21.13
C THR A 84 -4.38 -0.52 22.16
N ASN A 85 -4.10 0.79 22.11
CA ASN A 85 -4.77 1.79 22.97
C ASN A 85 -6.27 1.93 22.70
N ARG A 86 -6.74 1.50 21.53
CA ARG A 86 -8.15 1.43 21.15
C ARG A 86 -8.75 0.05 21.44
N ASN A 87 -8.10 -0.75 22.29
CA ASN A 87 -8.49 -2.11 22.69
C ASN A 87 -8.53 -3.12 21.54
N TRP A 88 -7.89 -2.85 20.39
CA TRP A 88 -7.70 -3.88 19.37
C TRP A 88 -6.73 -4.94 19.88
N LYS A 89 -7.12 -6.20 19.77
CA LYS A 89 -6.28 -7.36 20.10
C LYS A 89 -5.72 -7.95 18.80
N PRO A 90 -4.40 -8.02 18.61
CA PRO A 90 -3.83 -8.58 17.39
C PRO A 90 -4.16 -10.07 17.32
N ARG A 91 -4.70 -10.51 16.18
CA ARG A 91 -4.94 -11.93 15.89
C ARG A 91 -3.73 -12.59 15.22
N ALA A 92 -2.99 -11.84 14.39
CA ALA A 92 -1.83 -12.31 13.63
C ALA A 92 -0.91 -11.13 13.28
N ILE A 93 0.31 -11.43 12.81
CA ILE A 93 1.29 -10.43 12.37
C ILE A 93 1.70 -10.73 10.92
N ILE A 94 1.70 -9.70 10.08
CA ILE A 94 2.29 -9.75 8.74
C ILE A 94 3.68 -9.12 8.82
N LYS A 95 4.72 -9.85 8.41
CA LYS A 95 6.08 -9.33 8.29
C LYS A 95 6.35 -9.00 6.83
N ILE A 96 6.68 -7.74 6.57
CA ILE A 96 7.16 -7.28 5.26
C ILE A 96 8.65 -6.97 5.44
N SER A 97 9.49 -7.65 4.66
CA SER A 97 10.94 -7.46 4.68
C SER A 97 11.42 -7.07 3.30
N ILE A 98 12.23 -6.01 3.22
CA ILE A 98 12.97 -5.65 2.01
C ILE A 98 14.28 -6.43 2.07
N LYS A 99 14.56 -7.25 1.04
CA LYS A 99 15.83 -7.94 0.89
C LYS A 99 16.70 -7.18 -0.09
#